data_AF-A0AAQ3MQ95-F1
#
_entry.id   AF-A0AAQ3MQ95-F1
#
_cell.length_a   1.000
_cell.length_b   1.000
_cell.length_c   1.000
_cell.angle_alpha   90.00
_cell.angle_beta   90.00
_cell.angle_gamma   90.00
#
_symmetry.space_group_name_H-M   'P 1'
#
loop_
_entity.id
_entity.type
_entity.pdbx_description
1 polymer ?
#
loop_
_entity_poly.entity_id
_entity_poly.type
_entity_poly.pdbx_seq_one_letter_code
_entity_poly.pdbx_strand_id
1 'polypeptide(L)'
;MSTKGKRFLSVPVLAVFTLMCFVYYSSIFVFLHDWLNLQSSPGTLNAYLFSLFAFLSLFSFFSCVLTDPGHVPSSYAPDVEFSKDDHHCLWINNCVGYWNYKAFFVFVLYATMSSIYATVIFISCIFQKDWDPIKGSSLKIFYVSYMLLLFKDVLTYVQLICTRVKYIKNL
;
A
#
# COMPACT_ATOMS: atom_id res chain seq x y z
N MET A 1 27.14 2.04 -10.97
CA MET A 1 25.83 1.69 -10.37
C MET A 1 24.78 1.68 -11.48
N SER A 2 24.14 0.53 -11.75
CA SER A 2 23.12 0.38 -12.80
C SER A 2 21.97 1.39 -12.60
N THR A 3 21.38 1.89 -13.69
CA THR A 3 20.23 2.82 -13.67
C THR A 3 19.06 2.28 -12.83
N LYS A 4 18.90 0.95 -12.77
CA LYS A 4 17.94 0.26 -11.89
C LYS A 4 18.22 0.47 -10.40
N GLY A 5 19.50 0.46 -10.00
CA GLY A 5 19.91 0.67 -8.60
C GLY A 5 19.66 2.10 -8.10
N LYS A 6 19.73 3.10 -8.99
CA LYS A 6 19.38 4.50 -8.67
C LYS A 6 17.88 4.71 -8.46
N ARG A 7 17.02 3.92 -9.14
CA ARG A 7 15.55 4.00 -8.97
C ARG A 7 15.09 3.41 -7.63
N PHE A 8 15.67 2.27 -7.23
CA PHE A 8 15.33 1.58 -5.98
C PHE A 8 15.69 2.39 -4.72
N LEU A 9 16.86 3.02 -4.69
CA LEU A 9 17.32 3.86 -3.58
C LEU A 9 16.76 5.28 -3.59
N SER A 10 15.67 5.52 -4.32
CA SER A 10 15.02 6.83 -4.30
C SER A 10 14.26 7.05 -3.00
N VAL A 11 14.25 8.29 -2.52
CA VAL A 11 13.55 8.70 -1.29
C VAL A 11 12.07 8.27 -1.30
N PRO A 12 11.30 8.43 -2.40
CA PRO A 12 9.90 8.01 -2.42
C PRO A 12 9.71 6.49 -2.27
N VAL A 13 10.52 5.70 -2.97
CA VAL A 13 10.43 4.22 -2.92
C VAL A 13 10.76 3.71 -1.52
N LEU A 14 11.82 4.26 -0.90
CA LEU A 14 12.19 3.92 0.47
C LEU A 14 11.13 4.35 1.48
N ALA A 15 10.48 5.50 1.27
CA ALA A 15 9.39 5.98 2.12
C ALA A 15 8.17 5.04 2.06
N VAL A 16 7.75 4.62 0.87
CA VAL A 16 6.63 3.66 0.70
C VAL A 16 6.98 2.32 1.31
N PHE A 17 8.18 1.79 1.05
CA PHE A 17 8.63 0.53 1.65
C PHE A 17 8.63 0.59 3.18
N THR A 18 9.15 1.68 3.75
CA THR A 18 9.16 1.90 5.21
C THR A 18 7.74 1.99 5.77
N LEU A 19 6.84 2.70 5.09
CA LEU A 19 5.44 2.79 5.47
C LEU A 19 4.76 1.40 5.47
N MET A 20 5.00 0.59 4.43
CA MET A 20 4.47 -0.78 4.35
C MET A 20 4.97 -1.64 5.52
N CYS A 21 6.27 -1.58 5.83
CA CYS A 21 6.83 -2.30 6.98
C CYS A 21 6.26 -1.81 8.31
N PHE A 22 6.07 -0.50 8.47
CA PHE A 22 5.51 0.10 9.69
C PHE A 22 4.05 -0.33 9.93
N VAL A 23 3.20 -0.25 8.89
CA VAL A 23 1.80 -0.70 8.95
C VAL A 23 1.74 -2.20 9.22
N TYR A 24 2.60 -2.99 8.58
CA TYR A 24 2.67 -4.43 8.80
C TYR A 24 3.01 -4.77 10.25
N TYR A 25 4.11 -4.19 10.75
CA TYR A 25 4.60 -4.43 12.10
C TYR A 25 3.56 -4.03 13.15
N SER A 26 3.00 -2.83 13.02
CA SER A 26 2.01 -2.32 13.98
C SER A 26 0.73 -3.17 13.97
N SER A 27 0.23 -3.55 12.79
CA SER A 27 -0.97 -4.39 12.67
C SER A 27 -0.80 -5.76 13.34
N ILE A 28 0.35 -6.42 13.17
CA ILE A 28 0.58 -7.76 13.73
C ILE A 28 0.99 -7.72 15.20
N PHE A 29 2.05 -6.97 15.53
CA PHE A 29 2.72 -7.08 16.83
C PHE A 29 2.13 -6.14 17.89
N VAL A 30 1.42 -5.08 17.48
CA VAL A 30 0.73 -4.20 18.41
C VAL A 30 -0.75 -4.58 18.47
N PHE A 31 -1.47 -4.41 17.36
CA PHE A 31 -2.94 -4.49 17.42
C PHE A 31 -3.47 -5.93 17.42
N LEU A 32 -2.99 -6.80 16.54
CA LEU A 32 -3.47 -8.18 16.48
C LEU A 32 -3.01 -9.00 17.69
N HIS A 33 -1.78 -8.79 18.14
CA HIS A 33 -1.27 -9.41 19.36
C HIS A 33 -2.10 -9.00 20.59
N ASP A 34 -2.37 -7.71 20.76
CA ASP A 34 -3.22 -7.22 21.86
C ASP A 34 -4.67 -7.73 21.75
N TRP A 35 -5.19 -7.87 20.53
CA TRP A 35 -6.59 -8.26 20.30
C TRP A 35 -6.85 -9.75 20.48
N LEU A 36 -6.14 -10.61 19.73
CA LEU A 36 -6.42 -12.04 19.68
C LEU A 36 -5.32 -12.89 20.31
N ASN A 37 -4.18 -12.30 20.68
CA ASN A 37 -2.93 -12.98 21.03
C ASN A 37 -2.43 -13.88 19.88
N LEU A 38 -1.17 -13.67 19.46
CA LEU A 38 -0.59 -14.42 18.35
C LEU A 38 -0.48 -15.92 18.63
N GLN A 39 -0.44 -16.35 19.89
CA GLN A 39 -0.41 -17.77 20.27
C GLN A 39 -1.77 -18.47 20.15
N SER A 40 -2.86 -17.72 19.95
CA SER A 40 -4.19 -18.30 19.75
C SER A 40 -4.38 -18.74 18.29
N SER A 41 -5.25 -19.73 18.07
CA SER A 41 -5.60 -20.18 16.72
C SER A 41 -6.18 -19.04 15.85
N PRO A 42 -7.16 -18.22 16.32
CA PRO A 42 -7.65 -17.07 15.56
C PRO A 42 -6.56 -16.02 15.29
N GLY A 43 -5.71 -15.72 16.27
CA GLY A 43 -4.63 -14.73 16.12
C GLY A 43 -3.59 -15.16 15.08
N THR A 44 -3.15 -16.42 15.14
CA THR A 44 -2.23 -17.01 14.16
C THR A 44 -2.82 -17.01 12.75
N LEU A 45 -4.10 -17.41 12.59
CA LEU A 45 -4.76 -17.43 11.28
C LEU A 45 -4.84 -16.03 10.66
N ASN A 46 -5.27 -15.04 11.44
CA ASN A 46 -5.31 -13.64 11.00
C ASN A 46 -3.91 -13.12 10.63
N ALA A 47 -2.88 -13.51 11.37
CA ALA A 47 -1.50 -13.13 11.08
C ALA A 47 -1.01 -13.69 9.73
N TYR A 48 -1.33 -14.95 9.43
CA TYR A 48 -1.01 -15.54 8.12
C TYR A 48 -1.76 -14.88 6.97
N LEU A 49 -3.07 -14.64 7.13
CA LEU A 49 -3.89 -13.98 6.10
C LEU A 49 -3.40 -12.56 5.81
N PHE A 50 -3.13 -11.78 6.86
CA PHE A 50 -2.61 -10.43 6.72
C PHE A 50 -1.20 -10.42 6.11
N SER A 51 -0.34 -11.36 6.52
CA SER A 51 1.02 -11.50 5.95
C SER A 51 0.98 -11.89 4.47
N LEU A 52 0.00 -12.70 4.04
CA LEU A 52 -0.20 -13.04 2.63
C LEU A 52 -0.56 -11.80 1.81
N PHE A 53 -1.53 -10.99 2.25
CA PHE A 53 -1.89 -9.76 1.53
C PHE A 53 -0.74 -8.74 1.52
N ALA A 54 -0.02 -8.58 2.62
CA ALA A 54 1.16 -7.72 2.70
C ALA A 54 2.27 -8.19 1.74
N PHE A 55 2.53 -9.50 1.67
CA PHE A 55 3.52 -10.07 0.75
C PHE A 55 3.13 -9.86 -0.72
N LEU A 56 1.87 -10.11 -1.08
CA LEU A 56 1.39 -9.90 -2.45
C LEU A 56 1.45 -8.43 -2.85
N SER A 57 1.12 -7.52 -1.92
CA SER A 57 1.27 -6.07 -2.13
C SER A 57 2.73 -5.69 -2.34
N LEU A 58 3.64 -6.17 -1.48
CA LEU A 58 5.08 -5.87 -1.56
C LEU A 58 5.73 -6.40 -2.83
N PHE A 59 5.42 -7.64 -3.20
CA PHE A 59 5.91 -8.25 -4.43
C PHE A 59 5.44 -7.47 -5.67
N SER A 60 4.18 -7.03 -5.67
CA SER A 60 3.63 -6.23 -6.75
C SER A 60 4.26 -4.83 -6.79
N PHE A 61 4.49 -4.20 -5.64
CA PHE A 61 5.20 -2.92 -5.51
C PHE A 61 6.59 -2.99 -6.15
N PHE A 62 7.40 -3.98 -5.79
CA PHE A 62 8.73 -4.13 -6.40
C PHE A 62 8.65 -4.44 -7.89
N SER A 63 7.66 -5.22 -8.32
CA SER A 63 7.41 -5.46 -9.74
C SER A 63 7.13 -4.15 -10.49
N CYS A 64 6.41 -3.19 -9.90
CA CYS A 64 6.18 -1.86 -10.50
C CYS A 64 7.45 -1.01 -10.60
N VAL A 65 8.26 -1.01 -9.54
CA VAL A 65 9.49 -0.23 -9.44
C VAL A 65 10.57 -0.74 -10.41
N LEU A 66 10.66 -2.07 -10.57
CA LEU A 66 11.75 -2.72 -11.29
C LEU A 66 11.44 -2.98 -12.78
N THR A 67 10.16 -3.04 -13.15
CA THR A 67 9.74 -3.26 -14.54
C THR A 67 9.78 -1.96 -15.32
N ASP A 68 10.39 -2.00 -16.51
CA ASP A 68 10.40 -0.86 -17.42
C ASP A 68 8.97 -0.58 -17.93
N PRO A 69 8.51 0.68 -17.98
CA PRO A 69 7.15 1.01 -18.43
C PRO A 69 6.88 0.64 -19.89
N GLY A 70 7.94 0.45 -20.70
CA GLY A 70 7.87 0.39 -22.15
C GLY A 70 8.36 1.69 -22.78
N HIS A 71 8.79 1.59 -24.03
CA HIS A 71 9.19 2.75 -24.82
C HIS A 71 8.23 2.94 -25.98
N VAL A 72 7.88 4.20 -26.24
CA VAL A 72 7.16 4.59 -27.45
C VAL A 72 8.17 4.69 -28.60
N PRO A 73 7.88 4.15 -29.80
CA PRO A 73 8.77 4.27 -30.96
C PRO A 73 9.04 5.73 -31.33
N SER A 74 10.24 6.05 -31.81
CA SER A 74 10.64 7.43 -32.15
C SER A 74 9.85 8.05 -33.33
N SER A 75 9.14 7.23 -34.11
CA SER A 75 8.26 7.67 -35.20
C SER A 75 6.83 8.01 -34.75
N TYR A 76 6.52 7.86 -33.46
CA TYR A 76 5.20 8.15 -32.91
C TYR A 76 5.02 9.66 -32.74
N ALA A 77 4.16 10.26 -33.56
CA ALA A 77 3.62 11.58 -33.34
C ALA A 77 2.26 11.41 -32.65
N PRO A 78 2.13 11.73 -31.35
CA PRO A 78 0.83 11.63 -30.69
C PRO A 78 -0.13 12.64 -31.33
N ASP A 79 -1.27 12.16 -31.80
CA ASP A 79 -2.45 13.00 -31.96
C ASP A 79 -2.76 13.59 -30.58
N VAL A 80 -3.18 14.85 -30.52
CA VAL A 80 -3.33 15.65 -29.27
C VAL A 80 -4.26 14.99 -28.23
N GLU A 81 -4.97 13.92 -28.59
CA GLU A 81 -5.84 13.11 -27.72
C GLU A 81 -5.19 11.86 -27.07
N PHE A 82 -4.03 11.37 -27.54
CA PHE A 82 -3.45 10.08 -27.09
C PHE A 82 -2.33 10.17 -26.05
N SER A 83 -2.13 11.31 -25.39
CA SER A 83 -1.07 11.46 -24.37
C SER A 83 -1.43 10.88 -22.99
N LYS A 84 -2.29 9.86 -22.89
CA LYS A 84 -3.14 9.70 -21.69
C LYS A 84 -3.04 8.40 -20.89
N ASP A 85 -2.03 7.57 -21.11
CA ASP A 85 -1.86 6.35 -20.29
C ASP A 85 -0.54 6.27 -19.51
N ASP A 86 0.50 6.98 -19.93
CA ASP A 86 1.75 7.04 -19.17
C ASP A 86 1.70 8.17 -18.14
N HIS A 87 1.31 7.84 -16.91
CA HIS A 87 1.46 8.77 -15.79
C HIS A 87 2.73 8.44 -15.01
N HIS A 88 3.54 9.47 -14.75
CA HIS A 88 4.68 9.33 -13.87
C HIS A 88 4.20 9.19 -12.42
N CYS A 89 4.47 8.05 -11.79
CA CYS A 89 4.07 7.80 -10.42
C CYS A 89 5.26 7.99 -9.49
N LEU A 90 5.24 9.08 -8.72
CA LEU A 90 6.33 9.45 -7.81
C LEU A 90 6.58 8.37 -6.75
N TRP A 91 5.53 7.67 -6.30
CA TRP A 91 5.59 6.66 -5.23
C TRP A 91 6.42 5.43 -5.59
N ILE A 92 6.45 5.06 -6.87
CA ILE A 92 7.30 3.97 -7.39
C ILE A 92 8.56 4.50 -8.08
N ASN A 93 8.70 5.84 -8.15
CA ASN A 93 9.75 6.54 -8.88
C ASN A 93 9.93 5.98 -10.32
N ASN A 94 8.81 5.73 -10.99
CA ASN A 94 8.76 5.11 -12.31
C ASN A 94 7.48 5.55 -13.03
N CYS A 95 7.51 5.54 -14.36
CA CYS A 95 6.28 5.70 -15.12
C CYS A 95 5.45 4.42 -15.01
N VAL A 96 4.13 4.56 -15.01
CA VAL A 96 3.21 3.44 -15.16
C VAL A 96 2.76 3.43 -16.62
N GLY A 97 3.23 2.43 -17.36
CA GLY A 97 2.92 2.22 -18.77
C GLY A 97 2.54 0.76 -19.03
N TYR A 98 2.43 0.39 -20.30
CA TYR A 98 1.87 -0.90 -20.73
C TYR A 98 2.46 -2.13 -20.00
N TRP A 99 3.78 -2.18 -19.85
CA TRP A 99 4.48 -3.38 -19.34
C TRP A 99 4.38 -3.56 -17.82
N ASN A 100 4.16 -2.47 -17.06
CA ASN A 100 4.05 -2.53 -15.59
C ASN A 100 2.64 -2.16 -15.08
N TYR A 101 1.71 -1.82 -15.96
CA TYR A 101 0.33 -1.45 -15.60
C TYR A 101 -0.38 -2.53 -14.78
N LYS A 102 -0.27 -3.80 -15.18
CA LYS A 102 -0.90 -4.92 -14.45
C LYS A 102 -0.35 -5.04 -13.02
N ALA A 103 0.98 -4.95 -12.87
CA ALA A 103 1.61 -4.98 -11.55
C ALA A 103 1.14 -3.80 -10.69
N PHE A 104 1.01 -2.61 -11.29
CA PHE A 104 0.55 -1.41 -10.59
C PHE A 104 -0.90 -1.56 -10.09
N PHE A 105 -1.80 -2.05 -10.93
CA PHE A 105 -3.18 -2.28 -10.53
C PHE A 105 -3.29 -3.33 -9.42
N VAL A 106 -2.55 -4.44 -9.53
CA VAL A 106 -2.53 -5.51 -8.51
C VAL A 106 -1.92 -5.00 -7.20
N PHE A 107 -0.87 -4.17 -7.24
CA PHE A 107 -0.31 -3.51 -6.07
C PHE A 107 -1.36 -2.67 -5.33
N VAL A 108 -2.08 -1.78 -6.04
CA VAL A 108 -3.10 -0.91 -5.44
C VAL A 108 -4.26 -1.73 -4.87
N LEU A 109 -4.66 -2.82 -5.55
CA LEU A 109 -5.72 -3.71 -5.08
C LEU A 109 -5.33 -4.37 -3.74
N TYR A 110 -4.18 -5.04 -3.67
CA TYR A 110 -3.75 -5.70 -2.43
C TYR A 110 -3.38 -4.71 -1.33
N ALA A 111 -2.88 -3.51 -1.66
CA ALA A 111 -2.67 -2.44 -0.69
C ALA A 111 -4.00 -1.96 -0.09
N THR A 112 -5.06 -1.83 -0.89
CA THR A 112 -6.41 -1.49 -0.42
C THR A 112 -6.94 -2.58 0.51
N MET A 113 -6.87 -3.84 0.09
CA MET A 113 -7.32 -4.98 0.91
C MET A 113 -6.57 -5.04 2.24
N SER A 114 -5.25 -4.88 2.21
CA SER A 114 -4.41 -4.86 3.43
C SER A 114 -4.78 -3.69 4.34
N SER A 115 -5.02 -2.51 3.79
CA SER A 115 -5.38 -1.31 4.57
C SER A 115 -6.76 -1.44 5.23
N ILE A 116 -7.74 -2.01 4.52
CA ILE A 116 -9.06 -2.32 5.09
C ILE A 116 -8.92 -3.37 6.20
N TYR A 117 -8.13 -4.43 5.98
CA TYR A 117 -7.89 -5.45 6.99
C TYR A 117 -7.23 -4.87 8.25
N ALA A 118 -6.19 -4.05 8.08
CA ALA A 118 -5.52 -3.35 9.17
C ALA A 118 -6.49 -2.44 9.94
N THR A 119 -7.42 -1.77 9.23
CA THR A 119 -8.48 -0.96 9.85
C THR A 119 -9.43 -1.82 10.68
N VAL A 120 -9.83 -2.99 10.19
CA VAL A 120 -10.67 -3.93 10.95
C VAL A 120 -9.94 -4.42 12.21
N ILE A 121 -8.70 -4.90 12.09
CA ILE A 121 -7.88 -5.32 13.24
C ILE A 121 -7.77 -4.18 14.26
N PHE A 122 -7.44 -2.98 13.79
CA PHE A 122 -7.30 -1.80 14.66
C PHE A 122 -8.60 -1.52 15.40
N ILE A 123 -9.72 -1.35 14.69
CA ILE A 123 -11.02 -1.05 15.30
C ILE A 123 -11.42 -2.15 16.30
N SER A 124 -11.26 -3.42 15.95
CA SER A 124 -11.58 -4.52 16.86
C SER A 124 -10.70 -4.54 18.10
N CYS A 125 -9.41 -4.22 17.98
CA CYS A 125 -8.51 -4.03 19.11
C CYS A 125 -8.99 -2.88 20.02
N ILE A 126 -9.33 -1.73 19.45
CA ILE A 126 -9.83 -0.54 20.20
C ILE A 126 -11.07 -0.86 21.02
N PHE A 127 -12.02 -1.60 20.43
CA PHE A 127 -13.27 -1.94 21.12
C PHE A 127 -13.07 -2.90 22.31
N GLN A 128 -12.04 -3.73 22.28
CA GLN A 128 -11.77 -4.71 23.34
C GLN A 128 -10.69 -4.24 24.33
N LYS A 129 -9.94 -3.19 24.00
CA LYS A 129 -8.84 -2.71 24.84
C LYS A 129 -9.39 -1.98 26.06
N ASP A 130 -8.91 -2.35 27.23
CA ASP A 130 -9.12 -1.57 28.44
C ASP A 130 -8.39 -0.22 28.32
N TRP A 131 -9.16 0.88 28.32
CA TRP A 131 -8.63 2.23 28.15
C TRP A 131 -8.07 2.82 29.45
N ASP A 132 -8.49 2.29 30.59
CA ASP A 132 -8.06 2.70 31.95
C ASP A 132 -6.53 2.64 32.18
N PRO A 133 -5.78 1.64 31.67
CA PRO A 133 -4.32 1.61 31.76
C PRO A 133 -3.58 2.58 30.81
N ILE A 134 -4.26 3.28 29.88
CA ILE A 134 -3.61 4.22 28.94
C ILE A 134 -3.34 5.55 29.65
N LYS A 135 -2.32 5.55 30.52
CA LYS A 135 -1.89 6.71 31.32
C LYS A 135 -0.90 7.64 30.59
N GLY A 136 -0.44 7.29 29.39
CA GLY A 136 0.53 8.08 28.62
C GLY A 136 -0.09 8.92 27.50
N SER A 137 0.20 10.24 27.48
CA SER A 137 -0.18 11.15 26.38
C SER A 137 0.39 10.70 25.03
N SER A 138 1.62 10.19 25.03
CA SER A 138 2.31 9.67 23.83
C SER A 138 1.59 8.48 23.20
N LEU A 139 1.05 7.56 24.02
CA LEU A 139 0.32 6.39 23.52
C LEU A 139 -1.00 6.82 22.87
N LYS A 140 -1.76 7.73 23.49
CA LYS A 140 -2.99 8.28 22.88
C LYS A 140 -2.71 8.95 21.53
N ILE A 141 -1.64 9.74 21.45
CA ILE A 141 -1.20 10.37 20.19
C ILE A 141 -0.86 9.31 19.14
N PHE A 142 -0.14 8.25 19.51
CA PHE A 142 0.19 7.15 18.61
C PHE A 142 -1.07 6.52 17.99
N TYR A 143 -2.04 6.13 18.82
CA TYR A 143 -3.29 5.51 18.36
C TYR A 143 -4.11 6.41 17.43
N VAL A 144 -4.25 7.70 17.77
CA VAL A 144 -4.94 8.67 16.92
C VAL A 144 -4.20 8.88 15.60
N SER A 145 -2.88 9.02 15.65
CA SER A 145 -2.06 9.20 14.45
C SER A 145 -2.13 7.98 13.51
N TYR A 146 -2.14 6.77 14.07
CA TYR A 146 -2.25 5.53 13.32
C TYR A 146 -3.64 5.39 12.67
N MET A 147 -4.71 5.74 13.39
CA MET A 147 -6.07 5.77 12.83
C MET A 147 -6.17 6.72 11.64
N LEU A 148 -5.62 7.94 11.76
CA LEU A 148 -5.59 8.92 10.68
C LEU A 148 -4.78 8.43 9.47
N LEU A 149 -3.66 7.74 9.72
CA LEU A 149 -2.83 7.13 8.68
C LEU A 149 -3.61 6.05 7.91
N LEU A 150 -4.24 5.10 8.62
CA LEU A 150 -5.03 4.04 7.98
C LEU A 150 -6.20 4.61 7.16
N PHE A 151 -6.91 5.60 7.70
CA PHE A 151 -8.01 6.25 7.00
C PHE A 151 -7.52 6.94 5.71
N LYS A 152 -6.41 7.67 5.78
CA LYS A 152 -5.79 8.31 4.61
C LYS A 152 -5.34 7.30 3.57
N ASP A 153 -4.74 6.19 3.99
CA ASP A 153 -4.28 5.14 3.08
C ASP A 153 -5.45 4.50 2.33
N VAL A 154 -6.52 4.12 3.04
CA VAL A 154 -7.74 3.57 2.42
C VAL A 154 -8.32 4.55 1.39
N LEU A 155 -8.49 5.82 1.76
CA LEU A 155 -9.01 6.83 0.84
C LEU A 155 -8.13 6.98 -0.41
N THR A 156 -6.81 7.03 -0.22
CA THR A 156 -5.87 7.19 -1.33
C THR A 156 -5.94 6.01 -2.29
N TYR A 157 -5.91 4.78 -1.80
CA TYR A 157 -5.96 3.60 -2.66
C TYR A 157 -7.32 3.41 -3.34
N VAL A 158 -8.43 3.68 -2.64
CA VAL A 158 -9.78 3.65 -3.23
C VAL A 158 -9.90 4.68 -4.36
N GLN A 159 -9.43 5.92 -4.15
CA GLN A 159 -9.42 6.94 -5.19
C GLN A 159 -8.59 6.54 -6.41
N LEU A 160 -7.44 5.89 -6.21
CA LEU A 160 -6.61 5.36 -7.29
C LEU A 160 -7.34 4.27 -8.08
N ILE A 161 -8.00 3.33 -7.40
CA ILE A 161 -8.82 2.29 -8.06
C ILE A 161 -9.97 2.93 -8.85
N CYS A 162 -10.74 3.82 -8.22
CA CYS A 162 -11.89 4.46 -8.84
C CYS A 162 -11.50 5.26 -10.09
N THR A 163 -10.42 6.03 -10.03
CA THR A 163 -9.92 6.81 -11.16
C THR A 163 -9.53 5.89 -12.33
N ARG A 164 -8.88 4.76 -12.05
CA ARG A 164 -8.47 3.80 -13.09
C ARG A 164 -9.63 3.00 -13.67
N VAL A 165 -10.58 2.55 -12.85
CA VAL A 165 -11.79 1.88 -13.32
C VAL A 165 -12.65 2.82 -14.17
N LYS A 166 -12.79 4.09 -13.77
CA LYS A 166 -13.52 5.10 -14.54
C LYS A 166 -12.85 5.37 -15.89
N TYR A 167 -11.53 5.39 -15.93
CA TYR A 167 -10.78 5.53 -17.18
C TYR A 167 -11.03 4.35 -18.13
N ILE A 168 -10.93 3.11 -17.66
CA ILE A 168 -11.19 1.90 -18.47
C ILE A 168 -12.61 1.88 -19.04
N LYS A 169 -13.61 2.32 -18.26
CA LYS A 169 -15.02 2.36 -18.71
C LYS A 169 -15.33 3.46 -19.72
N ASN A 170 -14.47 4.46 -19.85
CA ASN A 170 -14.63 5.59 -20.76
C ASN A 170 -13.80 5.45 -22.05
N LEU A 171 -13.16 4.29 -22.24
CA LEU A 171 -12.55 3.83 -23.49
C LEU A 171 -13.54 2.91 -24.22
#